data_AF-A0A150QMH7-F1
#
_entry.id   AF-A0A150QMH7-F1
#
_cell.length_a   1.000
_cell.length_b   1.000
_cell.length_c   1.000
_cell.angle_alpha   90.00
_cell.angle_beta   90.00
_cell.angle_gamma   90.00
#
_symmetry.space_group_name_H-M   'P 1'
#
loop_
_entity.id
_entity.type
_entity.pdbx_description
1 polymer ?
#
loop_
_entity_poly.entity_id
_entity_poly.type
_entity_poly.pdbx_seq_one_letter_code
_entity_poly.pdbx_strand_id
1 'polypeptide(L)'
;MPKPAPAQRLLPAQVHLPSGSVVRLSDAAARAHAPAVLGAPGSRGGDAPPPIGRCARDVQVLAGPSVLADARGAPLDPLGLPLADAHVLRALLAFAGVVPEEPGAYSCENCGAPFDVAPSSLLEIGPFTDGELDDPELDRPFDFGVLHPIPALRVGRAVCRGVRLVERTVEEAMPLLRLSSEGALRVTPSLVVAMGIAALGRERRASVIADALAGAPDEAWAAIVDLYHEARYPARLFAVHRCQACGARNDLDVPLERELARAPLRAPEADPDVPGQAGSAAGEGRAFPDLDAFEARVRAAAERIYEARGVRNIDLFIDAGVPACDDGGEPLLGCYTPGTPADELGIARPPEIRIFYRTFRTEAREDPGFDVDAEIDETIDHEVTHHLHHLAGSDPLDDEEHEQIERENLRRIGHAEAARRARRGALSDVVGFLRATWPAWLIAAAGTALALCAGGR
;
A
#
# COMPACT_ATOMS: atom_id res chain seq x y z
N MET A 1 -20.29 -18.74 -17.25
CA MET A 1 -19.01 -19.26 -17.78
C MET A 1 -18.00 -19.21 -16.65
N PRO A 2 -17.24 -20.28 -16.36
CA PRO A 2 -16.18 -20.21 -15.36
C PRO A 2 -15.17 -19.13 -15.77
N LYS A 3 -14.81 -18.25 -14.83
CA LYS A 3 -13.77 -17.24 -15.02
C LYS A 3 -12.48 -17.99 -15.39
N PRO A 4 -11.79 -17.67 -16.50
CA PRO A 4 -10.54 -18.33 -16.84
C PRO A 4 -9.58 -18.23 -15.65
N ALA A 5 -8.94 -19.33 -15.30
CA ALA A 5 -7.94 -19.33 -14.23
C ALA A 5 -6.87 -18.29 -14.60
N PRO A 6 -6.49 -17.39 -13.67
CA PRO A 6 -5.44 -16.42 -13.94
C PRO A 6 -4.17 -17.16 -14.38
N ALA A 7 -3.46 -16.59 -15.35
CA ALA A 7 -2.17 -17.14 -15.78
C ALA A 7 -1.27 -17.28 -14.54
N GLN A 8 -0.75 -18.49 -14.33
CA GLN A 8 0.05 -18.80 -13.15
C GLN A 8 1.34 -17.99 -13.19
N ARG A 9 1.53 -17.11 -12.21
CA ARG A 9 2.75 -16.32 -12.06
C ARG A 9 3.90 -17.24 -11.65
N LEU A 10 5.09 -17.01 -12.19
CA LEU A 10 6.29 -17.76 -11.85
C LEU A 10 7.08 -17.05 -10.77
N LEU A 11 7.78 -17.81 -9.93
CA LEU A 11 8.82 -17.24 -9.08
C LEU A 11 9.93 -16.62 -9.94
N PRO A 12 10.44 -15.43 -9.57
CA PRO A 12 11.62 -14.87 -10.22
C PRO A 12 12.83 -15.77 -9.96
N ALA A 13 13.62 -16.06 -10.99
CA ALA A 13 14.77 -16.98 -10.88
C ALA A 13 15.91 -16.44 -10.02
N GLN A 14 15.99 -15.12 -9.86
CA GLN A 14 16.98 -14.41 -9.08
C GLN A 14 16.33 -13.18 -8.45
N VAL A 15 16.66 -12.90 -7.18
CA VAL A 15 16.19 -11.72 -6.46
C VAL A 15 17.28 -11.14 -5.58
N HIS A 16 17.24 -9.82 -5.43
CA HIS A 16 17.99 -9.01 -4.50
C HIS A 16 17.18 -8.85 -3.21
N LEU A 17 17.85 -9.00 -2.08
CA LEU A 17 17.24 -8.97 -0.76
C LEU A 17 17.65 -7.70 0.00
N PRO A 18 16.85 -7.23 0.97
CA PRO A 18 17.15 -6.06 1.80
C PRO A 18 18.53 -6.10 2.47
N SER A 19 19.04 -7.28 2.83
CA SER A 19 20.40 -7.42 3.38
C SER A 19 21.55 -7.13 2.39
N GLY A 20 21.23 -6.87 1.12
CA GLY A 20 22.19 -6.80 0.00
C GLY A 20 22.56 -8.17 -0.57
N SER A 21 22.00 -9.26 -0.03
CA SER A 21 22.21 -10.61 -0.56
C SER A 21 21.48 -10.80 -1.89
N VAL A 22 22.07 -11.61 -2.76
CA VAL A 22 21.43 -12.05 -4.01
C VAL A 22 21.22 -13.55 -3.95
N VAL A 23 19.97 -13.98 -4.15
CA VAL A 23 19.58 -15.38 -4.08
C VAL A 23 18.91 -15.83 -5.36
N ARG A 24 18.93 -17.14 -5.59
CA ARG A 24 18.29 -17.80 -6.72
C ARG A 24 17.14 -18.67 -6.22
N LEU A 25 16.02 -18.59 -6.92
CA LEU A 25 14.82 -19.37 -6.61
C LEU A 25 14.47 -20.30 -7.77
N SER A 26 14.00 -21.49 -7.43
CA SER A 26 13.51 -22.46 -8.40
C SER A 26 12.01 -22.65 -8.27
N ASP A 27 11.23 -22.06 -9.18
CA ASP A 27 9.77 -22.23 -9.25
C ASP A 27 9.36 -23.71 -9.28
N ALA A 28 10.02 -24.49 -10.14
CA ALA A 28 9.75 -25.91 -10.29
C ALA A 28 10.04 -26.70 -9.01
N ALA A 29 11.16 -26.43 -8.32
CA ALA A 29 11.47 -27.11 -7.07
C ALA A 29 10.51 -26.71 -5.96
N ALA A 30 10.18 -25.42 -5.86
CA ALA A 30 9.26 -24.90 -4.84
C ALA A 30 7.87 -25.52 -4.99
N ARG A 31 7.33 -25.58 -6.21
CA ARG A 31 6.04 -26.24 -6.49
C ARG A 31 6.07 -27.75 -6.30
N ALA A 32 7.19 -28.41 -6.61
CA ALA A 32 7.34 -29.84 -6.35
C ALA A 32 7.39 -30.15 -4.84
N HIS A 33 7.96 -29.26 -4.04
CA HIS A 33 8.10 -29.44 -2.60
C HIS A 33 6.86 -29.01 -1.80
N ALA A 34 6.18 -27.94 -2.22
CA ALA A 34 5.05 -27.36 -1.49
C ALA A 34 3.96 -28.37 -1.06
N PRO A 35 3.51 -29.34 -1.89
CA PRO A 35 2.52 -30.32 -1.46
C PRO A 35 2.93 -31.19 -0.27
N ALA A 36 4.24 -31.44 -0.09
CA ALA A 36 4.75 -32.21 1.04
C ALA A 36 4.69 -31.43 2.37
N VAL A 37 4.73 -30.10 2.30
CA VAL A 37 4.69 -29.19 3.45
C VAL A 37 3.25 -28.75 3.76
N LEU A 38 2.50 -28.38 2.73
CA LEU A 38 1.14 -27.82 2.86
C LEU A 38 0.06 -28.91 2.97
N GLY A 39 0.41 -30.16 2.65
CA GLY A 39 -0.53 -31.26 2.49
C GLY A 39 -1.17 -31.28 1.10
N ALA A 40 -1.61 -32.46 0.66
CA ALA A 40 -2.32 -32.60 -0.60
C ALA A 40 -3.69 -31.88 -0.52
N PRO A 41 -4.12 -31.18 -1.60
CA PRO A 41 -5.46 -30.60 -1.67
C PRO A 41 -6.52 -31.68 -1.41
N GLY A 42 -7.29 -31.56 -0.33
CA GLY A 42 -8.40 -32.47 0.01
C GLY A 42 -8.12 -33.49 1.13
N SER A 43 -6.92 -33.56 1.70
CA SER A 43 -6.60 -34.46 2.82
C SER A 43 -6.89 -33.84 4.19
N ARG A 44 -8.16 -33.50 4.51
CA ARG A 44 -8.57 -33.20 5.89
C ARG A 44 -9.01 -34.49 6.59
N GLY A 45 -8.04 -35.33 6.97
CA GLY A 45 -8.23 -36.50 7.85
C GLY A 45 -7.88 -36.13 9.30
N GLY A 46 -8.63 -36.63 10.27
CA GLY A 46 -8.64 -36.22 11.68
C GLY A 46 -7.41 -36.50 12.55
N ASP A 47 -6.28 -36.93 11.97
CA ASP A 47 -5.01 -37.23 12.69
C ASP A 47 -3.86 -36.28 12.29
N ALA A 48 -4.17 -35.14 11.68
CA ALA A 48 -3.14 -34.18 11.29
C ALA A 48 -2.42 -33.60 12.54
N PRO A 49 -1.07 -33.53 12.55
CA PRO A 49 -0.35 -32.83 13.60
C PRO A 49 -0.86 -31.38 13.74
N PRO A 50 -0.76 -30.78 14.94
CA PRO A 50 -1.25 -29.43 15.16
C PRO A 50 -0.67 -28.48 14.11
N PRO A 51 -1.48 -27.59 13.53
CA PRO A 51 -1.06 -26.77 12.41
C PRO A 51 0.11 -25.91 12.84
N ILE A 52 1.28 -26.17 12.25
CA ILE A 52 2.40 -25.23 12.28
C ILE A 52 1.88 -23.92 11.70
N GLY A 53 2.20 -22.80 12.36
CA GLY A 53 1.88 -21.45 11.89
C GLY A 53 2.27 -21.23 10.42
N ARG A 54 1.48 -20.46 9.67
CA ARG A 54 1.68 -20.26 8.23
C ARG A 54 3.09 -19.79 7.92
N CYS A 55 3.60 -18.85 8.69
CA CYS A 55 4.93 -18.29 8.51
C CYS A 55 6.02 -19.36 8.55
N ALA A 56 5.98 -20.26 9.53
CA ALA A 56 6.90 -21.39 9.61
C ALA A 56 6.70 -22.42 8.48
N ARG A 57 5.47 -22.62 7.98
CA ARG A 57 5.22 -23.49 6.81
C ARG A 57 5.83 -22.92 5.54
N ASP A 58 5.69 -21.62 5.30
CA ASP A 58 6.27 -20.99 4.10
C ASP A 58 7.81 -21.10 4.11
N VAL A 59 8.43 -20.93 5.28
CA VAL A 59 9.87 -21.16 5.48
C VAL A 59 10.26 -22.61 5.19
N GLN A 60 9.43 -23.58 5.56
CA GLN A 60 9.68 -24.99 5.21
C GLN A 60 9.62 -25.24 3.71
N VAL A 61 8.77 -24.52 2.97
CA VAL A 61 8.79 -24.58 1.49
C VAL A 61 10.12 -24.06 0.94
N LEU A 62 10.63 -22.95 1.48
CA LEU A 62 11.95 -22.41 1.10
C LEU A 62 13.11 -23.36 1.44
N ALA A 63 12.97 -24.16 2.52
CA ALA A 63 13.96 -25.15 2.94
C ALA A 63 13.95 -26.41 2.05
N GLY A 64 13.07 -26.47 1.05
CA GLY A 64 12.99 -27.57 0.10
C GLY A 64 14.28 -27.77 -0.70
N PRO A 65 14.60 -29.02 -1.09
CA PRO A 65 15.76 -29.31 -1.92
C PRO A 65 15.76 -28.46 -3.20
N SER A 66 16.85 -27.73 -3.43
CA SER A 66 17.07 -26.90 -4.62
C SER A 66 16.05 -25.75 -4.80
N VAL A 67 15.29 -25.39 -3.76
CA VAL A 67 14.36 -24.25 -3.82
C VAL A 67 15.12 -22.93 -3.74
N LEU A 68 16.03 -22.82 -2.76
CA LEU A 68 16.79 -21.61 -2.46
C LEU A 68 18.29 -21.87 -2.58
N ALA A 69 18.99 -21.00 -3.29
CA ALA A 69 20.43 -21.01 -3.44
C ALA A 69 21.01 -19.59 -3.41
N ASP A 70 22.30 -19.47 -3.10
CA ASP A 70 23.01 -18.20 -3.23
C ASP A 70 23.21 -17.81 -4.72
N ALA A 71 23.79 -16.63 -4.97
CA ALA A 71 24.11 -16.16 -6.32
C ALA A 71 25.00 -17.12 -7.13
N ARG A 72 25.81 -17.97 -6.46
CA ARG A 72 26.69 -18.97 -7.08
C ARG A 72 25.99 -20.31 -7.31
N GLY A 73 24.75 -20.47 -6.84
CA GLY A 73 23.96 -21.69 -6.96
C GLY A 73 24.25 -22.71 -5.85
N ALA A 74 24.97 -22.34 -4.79
CA ALA A 74 25.13 -23.19 -3.62
C ALA A 74 23.82 -23.18 -2.78
N PRO A 75 23.34 -24.33 -2.28
CA PRO A 75 22.15 -24.37 -1.43
C PRO A 75 22.29 -23.43 -0.23
N LEU A 76 21.23 -22.68 0.07
CA LEU A 76 21.18 -21.74 1.18
C LEU A 76 20.12 -22.20 2.18
N ASP A 77 20.48 -22.24 3.46
CA ASP A 77 19.54 -22.57 4.53
C ASP A 77 18.71 -21.33 4.90
N PRO A 78 17.37 -21.34 4.71
CA PRO A 78 16.54 -20.19 5.08
C PRO A 78 16.55 -19.90 6.58
N LEU A 79 16.91 -20.85 7.45
CA LEU A 79 16.97 -20.63 8.90
C LEU A 79 18.04 -19.59 9.30
N GLY A 80 19.12 -19.49 8.52
CA GLY A 80 20.20 -18.53 8.74
C GLY A 80 19.95 -17.13 8.19
N LEU A 81 18.86 -16.92 7.44
CA LEU A 81 18.56 -15.62 6.84
C LEU A 81 18.09 -14.60 7.88
N PRO A 82 18.42 -13.30 7.70
CA PRO A 82 17.72 -12.22 8.37
C PRO A 82 16.21 -12.34 8.14
N LEU A 83 15.40 -12.00 9.14
CA LEU A 83 13.95 -12.08 9.02
C LEU A 83 13.41 -11.27 7.84
N ALA A 84 13.91 -10.05 7.62
CA ALA A 84 13.46 -9.18 6.53
C ALA A 84 13.58 -9.86 5.15
N ASP A 85 14.73 -10.50 4.91
CA ASP A 85 14.97 -11.28 3.69
C ASP A 85 13.98 -12.45 3.57
N ALA A 86 13.76 -13.19 4.67
CA ALA A 86 12.84 -14.31 4.68
C ALA A 86 11.39 -13.87 4.39
N HIS A 87 10.95 -12.72 4.91
CA HIS A 87 9.61 -12.19 4.63
C HIS A 87 9.43 -11.77 3.17
N VAL A 88 10.47 -11.20 2.53
CA VAL A 88 10.48 -10.96 1.07
C VAL A 88 10.32 -12.27 0.31
N LEU A 89 11.08 -13.31 0.67
CA LEU A 89 10.96 -14.61 0.01
C LEU A 89 9.59 -15.27 0.20
N ARG A 90 9.00 -15.13 1.39
CA ARG A 90 7.62 -15.59 1.66
C ARG A 90 6.60 -14.84 0.80
N ALA A 91 6.71 -13.53 0.70
CA ALA A 91 5.87 -12.71 -0.17
C ALA A 91 5.94 -13.16 -1.63
N LEU A 92 7.13 -13.49 -2.13
CA LEU A 92 7.32 -14.00 -3.48
C LEU A 92 6.70 -15.39 -3.69
N LEU A 93 6.79 -16.29 -2.70
CA LEU A 93 6.08 -17.57 -2.74
C LEU A 93 4.56 -17.38 -2.88
N ALA A 94 3.98 -16.42 -2.15
CA ALA A 94 2.57 -16.10 -2.22
C ALA A 94 2.20 -15.42 -3.56
N PHE A 95 3.02 -14.47 -4.03
CA PHE A 95 2.87 -13.81 -5.34
C PHE A 95 2.80 -14.81 -6.50
N ALA A 96 3.67 -15.82 -6.49
CA ALA A 96 3.72 -16.89 -7.50
C ALA A 96 2.66 -18.00 -7.27
N GLY A 97 1.86 -17.90 -6.21
CA GLY A 97 0.88 -18.93 -5.83
C GLY A 97 1.52 -20.29 -5.55
N VAL A 98 2.76 -20.31 -5.04
CA VAL A 98 3.41 -21.54 -4.55
C VAL A 98 2.88 -21.89 -3.16
N VAL A 99 2.71 -20.87 -2.31
CA VAL A 99 1.95 -20.97 -1.06
C VAL A 99 0.60 -20.26 -1.23
N PRO A 100 -0.49 -20.79 -0.65
CA PRO A 100 -1.80 -20.18 -0.76
C PRO A 100 -1.93 -18.96 0.15
N GLU A 101 -2.32 -17.84 -0.45
CA GLU A 101 -2.84 -16.67 0.26
C GLU A 101 -4.32 -16.53 -0.08
N GLU A 102 -5.17 -16.61 0.94
CA GLU A 102 -6.61 -16.40 0.75
C GLU A 102 -6.89 -14.91 0.52
N PRO A 103 -7.84 -14.55 -0.36
CA PRO A 103 -8.29 -13.17 -0.45
C PRO A 103 -8.78 -12.65 0.91
N GLY A 104 -8.25 -11.51 1.33
CA GLY A 104 -8.79 -10.76 2.46
C GLY A 104 -9.98 -9.91 2.01
N ALA A 105 -10.94 -9.71 2.91
CA ALA A 105 -12.05 -8.78 2.72
C ALA A 105 -11.66 -7.41 3.27
N TYR A 106 -11.69 -6.40 2.42
CA TYR A 106 -11.32 -5.02 2.74
C TYR A 106 -12.44 -4.06 2.38
N SER A 107 -12.28 -2.81 2.79
CA SER A 107 -13.14 -1.69 2.37
C SER A 107 -12.26 -0.53 1.95
N CYS A 108 -12.66 0.16 0.90
CA CYS A 108 -11.94 1.34 0.43
C CYS A 108 -11.89 2.41 1.52
N GLU A 109 -10.72 2.92 1.86
CA GLU A 109 -10.56 3.94 2.92
C GLU A 109 -11.25 5.26 2.55
N ASN A 110 -11.37 5.56 1.25
CA ASN A 110 -12.05 6.75 0.77
C ASN A 110 -13.59 6.59 0.75
N CYS A 111 -14.10 5.59 0.01
CA CYS A 111 -15.54 5.48 -0.28
C CYS A 111 -16.27 4.35 0.47
N GLY A 112 -15.57 3.52 1.24
CA GLY A 112 -16.12 2.37 1.95
C GLY A 112 -16.55 1.19 1.05
N ALA A 113 -16.34 1.26 -0.27
CA ALA A 113 -16.71 0.18 -1.17
C ALA A 113 -15.93 -1.11 -0.81
N PRO A 114 -16.61 -2.26 -0.63
CA PRO A 114 -15.94 -3.49 -0.27
C PRO A 114 -15.16 -4.07 -1.45
N PHE A 115 -14.03 -4.71 -1.18
CA PHE A 115 -13.28 -5.47 -2.18
C PHE A 115 -12.57 -6.67 -1.56
N ASP A 116 -12.40 -7.72 -2.35
CA ASP A 116 -11.69 -8.94 -1.95
C ASP A 116 -10.44 -9.12 -2.82
N VAL A 117 -9.27 -9.23 -2.19
CA VAL A 117 -8.03 -9.45 -2.92
C VAL A 117 -7.00 -10.19 -2.07
N ALA A 118 -6.16 -11.01 -2.71
CA ALA A 118 -4.95 -11.55 -2.11
C ALA A 118 -3.81 -10.53 -2.33
N PRO A 119 -3.35 -9.78 -1.31
CA PRO A 119 -2.41 -8.67 -1.47
C PRO A 119 -1.12 -9.07 -2.19
N SER A 120 -0.55 -10.25 -1.89
CA SER A 120 0.67 -10.73 -2.54
C SER A 120 0.50 -10.89 -4.05
N SER A 121 -0.73 -11.06 -4.54
CA SER A 121 -1.02 -11.14 -5.97
C SER A 121 -0.86 -9.79 -6.70
N LEU A 122 -0.81 -8.69 -5.96
CA LEU A 122 -0.65 -7.32 -6.45
C LEU A 122 0.74 -6.74 -6.13
N LEU A 123 1.62 -7.51 -5.48
CA LEU A 123 2.96 -7.07 -5.10
C LEU A 123 3.79 -6.64 -6.33
N GLU A 124 4.39 -5.47 -6.25
CA GLU A 124 5.38 -5.01 -7.23
C GLU A 124 6.75 -5.63 -6.95
N ILE A 125 7.13 -6.62 -7.76
CA ILE A 125 8.37 -7.38 -7.55
C ILE A 125 9.59 -6.81 -8.30
N GLY A 126 9.38 -5.81 -9.17
CA GLY A 126 10.42 -5.19 -10.00
C GLY A 126 11.69 -4.83 -9.24
N PRO A 127 11.60 -4.07 -8.11
CA PRO A 127 12.77 -3.64 -7.35
C PRO A 127 13.62 -4.83 -6.87
N PHE A 128 12.98 -5.90 -6.39
CA PHE A 128 13.68 -7.11 -5.95
C PHE A 128 14.30 -7.87 -7.12
N THR A 129 13.67 -7.90 -8.29
CA THR A 129 14.19 -8.63 -9.46
C THR A 129 15.32 -7.90 -10.17
N ASP A 130 15.30 -6.58 -10.17
CA ASP A 130 16.26 -5.73 -10.90
C ASP A 130 17.37 -5.18 -10.00
N GLY A 131 17.26 -5.34 -8.68
CA GLY A 131 18.26 -4.88 -7.71
C GLY A 131 18.20 -3.38 -7.42
N GLU A 132 17.02 -2.77 -7.61
CA GLU A 132 16.75 -1.35 -7.36
C GLU A 132 16.25 -1.15 -5.91
N LEU A 133 17.11 -1.51 -4.95
CA LEU A 133 16.85 -1.42 -3.51
C LEU A 133 17.69 -0.31 -2.86
N ASP A 134 17.64 0.88 -3.44
CA ASP A 134 18.43 2.06 -3.03
C ASP A 134 17.56 3.31 -2.74
N ASP A 135 16.24 3.14 -2.61
CA ASP A 135 15.34 4.24 -2.25
C ASP A 135 15.56 4.68 -0.79
N PRO A 136 15.75 5.99 -0.53
CA PRO A 136 16.13 6.48 0.79
C PRO A 136 15.04 6.30 1.86
N GLU A 137 13.80 6.03 1.47
CA GLU A 137 12.68 5.79 2.39
C GLU A 137 12.23 4.34 2.34
N LEU A 138 11.96 3.79 1.14
CA LEU A 138 11.41 2.45 0.98
C LEU A 138 12.42 1.33 1.30
N ASP A 139 13.72 1.60 1.12
CA ASP A 139 14.81 0.66 1.41
C ASP A 139 15.62 1.07 2.64
N ARG A 140 15.15 2.06 3.39
CA ARG A 140 15.83 2.50 4.60
C ARG A 140 15.93 1.33 5.60
N PRO A 141 17.14 0.95 6.04
CA PRO A 141 17.28 -0.07 7.05
C PRO A 141 16.70 0.42 8.38
N PHE A 142 16.08 -0.50 9.13
CA PHE A 142 15.61 -0.20 10.47
C PHE A 142 16.78 0.04 11.44
N ASP A 143 16.67 1.07 12.28
CA ASP A 143 17.71 1.47 13.23
C ASP A 143 17.73 0.53 14.47
N PHE A 144 18.30 -0.67 14.30
CA PHE A 144 18.48 -1.63 15.40
C PHE A 144 19.41 -1.11 16.50
N GLY A 145 19.15 -1.54 17.74
CA GLY A 145 19.94 -1.12 18.91
C GLY A 145 19.63 0.29 19.43
N VAL A 146 18.88 1.10 18.67
CA VAL A 146 18.35 2.40 19.10
C VAL A 146 17.11 2.20 19.98
N LEU A 147 16.84 3.16 20.87
CA LEU A 147 15.62 3.18 21.68
C LEU A 147 14.51 3.91 20.89
N HIS A 148 13.50 3.17 20.48
CA HIS A 148 12.34 3.67 19.74
C HIS A 148 11.22 4.06 20.70
N PRO A 149 10.53 5.20 20.49
CA PRO A 149 9.46 5.64 21.38
C PRO A 149 8.25 4.70 21.32
N ILE A 150 7.62 4.48 22.47
CA ILE A 150 6.32 3.79 22.58
C ILE A 150 5.45 4.49 23.63
N PRO A 151 4.12 4.30 23.60
CA PRO A 151 3.24 4.70 24.69
C PRO A 151 3.72 4.16 26.05
N ALA A 152 3.28 4.82 27.12
CA ALA A 152 3.76 4.50 28.46
C ALA A 152 3.34 3.08 28.89
N LEU A 153 4.31 2.23 29.17
CA LEU A 153 4.10 0.85 29.58
C LEU A 153 4.77 0.57 30.93
N ARG A 154 4.09 -0.14 31.82
CA ARG A 154 4.67 -0.54 33.10
C ARG A 154 5.49 -1.81 32.95
N VAL A 155 6.78 -1.75 33.27
CA VAL A 155 7.71 -2.89 33.24
C VAL A 155 8.26 -3.10 34.65
N GLY A 156 7.77 -4.15 35.31
CA GLY A 156 8.01 -4.39 36.73
C GLY A 156 7.54 -3.22 37.60
N ARG A 157 8.50 -2.47 38.18
CA ARG A 157 8.23 -1.31 39.05
C ARG A 157 8.42 0.04 38.35
N ALA A 158 8.86 0.06 37.10
CA ALA A 158 9.14 1.28 36.35
C ALA A 158 8.13 1.48 35.22
N VAL A 159 7.99 2.73 34.76
CA VAL A 159 7.31 3.06 33.51
C VAL A 159 8.38 3.25 32.44
N CYS A 160 8.23 2.58 31.30
CA CYS A 160 9.05 2.79 30.11
C CYS A 160 8.23 3.48 29.01
N ARG A 161 8.93 4.23 28.16
CA ARG A 161 8.39 4.90 26.97
C ARG A 161 9.23 4.61 25.74
N GLY A 162 9.96 3.49 25.77
CA GLY A 162 10.79 3.11 24.65
C GLY A 162 11.15 1.63 24.64
N VAL A 163 11.31 1.08 23.44
CA VAL A 163 11.71 -0.29 23.16
C VAL A 163 12.99 -0.31 22.33
N ARG A 164 13.85 -1.30 22.55
CA ARG A 164 15.02 -1.55 21.73
C ARG A 164 14.88 -2.90 21.06
N LEU A 165 14.94 -2.91 19.73
CA LEU A 165 14.96 -4.12 18.93
C LEU A 165 16.40 -4.47 18.51
N VAL A 166 16.63 -5.76 18.25
CA VAL A 166 17.84 -6.29 17.61
C VAL A 166 17.46 -7.14 16.42
N GLU A 167 18.37 -7.29 15.46
CA GLU A 167 18.18 -8.21 14.34
C GLU A 167 17.95 -9.64 14.81
N ARG A 168 17.19 -10.39 13.99
CA ARG A 168 16.88 -11.79 14.21
C ARG A 168 16.98 -12.56 12.92
N THR A 169 17.52 -13.77 13.02
CA THR A 169 17.41 -14.76 11.96
C THR A 169 16.08 -15.50 12.05
N VAL A 170 15.73 -16.23 11.00
CA VAL A 170 14.57 -17.12 10.98
C VAL A 170 14.63 -18.17 12.09
N GLU A 171 15.81 -18.73 12.37
CA GLU A 171 16.00 -19.70 13.46
C GLU A 171 15.64 -19.10 14.82
N GLU A 172 16.18 -17.92 15.12
CA GLU A 172 15.93 -17.23 16.39
C GLU A 172 14.47 -16.80 16.56
N ALA A 173 13.80 -16.49 15.45
CA ALA A 173 12.41 -16.07 15.41
C ALA A 173 11.41 -17.23 15.34
N MET A 174 11.87 -18.48 15.21
CA MET A 174 11.01 -19.65 15.03
C MET A 174 9.89 -19.82 16.07
N PRO A 175 10.07 -19.48 17.38
CA PRO A 175 8.96 -19.50 18.33
C PRO A 175 7.78 -18.61 17.94
N LEU A 176 8.05 -17.48 17.27
CA LEU A 176 7.06 -16.54 16.78
C LEU A 176 6.46 -17.03 15.44
N LEU A 177 7.28 -17.50 14.51
CA LEU A 177 6.83 -18.00 13.20
C LEU A 177 5.91 -19.23 13.27
N ARG A 178 6.01 -20.00 14.36
CA ARG A 178 5.17 -21.19 14.60
C ARG A 178 3.82 -20.89 15.20
N LEU A 179 3.56 -19.65 15.61
CA LEU A 179 2.25 -19.27 16.16
C LEU A 179 1.15 -19.54 15.13
N SER A 180 0.08 -20.17 15.59
CA SER A 180 -1.16 -20.23 14.81
C SER A 180 -1.83 -18.86 14.84
N SER A 181 -2.44 -18.46 13.73
CA SER A 181 -3.37 -17.33 13.68
C SER A 181 -4.65 -17.58 14.48
N GLU A 182 -4.91 -18.84 14.87
CA GLU A 182 -6.03 -19.23 15.73
C GLU A 182 -5.62 -19.30 17.21
N GLY A 183 -6.20 -18.40 18.03
CA GLY A 183 -6.12 -18.46 19.49
C GLY A 183 -5.58 -17.19 20.15
N ALA A 184 -5.69 -17.11 21.47
CA ALA A 184 -5.14 -16.01 22.23
C ALA A 184 -3.61 -16.07 22.25
N LEU A 185 -2.95 -14.98 21.84
CA LEU A 185 -1.50 -14.85 21.89
C LEU A 185 -1.02 -14.90 23.34
N ARG A 186 -0.23 -15.91 23.68
CA ARG A 186 0.46 -15.96 24.98
C ARG A 186 1.87 -15.41 24.85
N VAL A 187 2.10 -14.22 25.40
CA VAL A 187 3.44 -13.63 25.43
C VAL A 187 4.32 -14.37 26.44
N THR A 188 5.40 -14.97 25.95
CA THR A 188 6.36 -15.75 26.74
C THR A 188 7.77 -15.16 26.59
N PRO A 189 8.73 -15.49 27.48
CA PRO A 189 10.10 -15.00 27.35
C PRO A 189 10.74 -15.37 26.00
N SER A 190 10.44 -16.56 25.47
CA SER A 190 10.90 -16.98 24.15
C SER A 190 10.28 -16.17 23.03
N LEU A 191 9.01 -15.77 23.16
CA LEU A 191 8.35 -14.89 22.19
C LEU A 191 9.00 -13.51 22.16
N VAL A 192 9.30 -12.93 23.33
CA VAL A 192 10.00 -11.64 23.44
C VAL A 192 11.35 -11.68 22.73
N VAL A 193 12.11 -12.76 22.95
CA VAL A 193 13.40 -12.97 22.26
C VAL A 193 13.20 -13.11 20.75
N ALA A 194 12.21 -13.89 20.32
CA ALA A 194 11.88 -14.12 18.90
C ALA A 194 11.41 -12.85 18.18
N MET A 195 10.67 -11.96 18.84
CA MET A 195 10.33 -10.62 18.34
C MET A 195 11.58 -9.73 18.17
N GLY A 196 12.68 -10.07 18.85
CA GLY A 196 13.91 -9.29 18.86
C GLY A 196 13.89 -8.14 19.88
N ILE A 197 13.01 -8.16 20.88
CA ILE A 197 13.00 -7.15 21.93
C ILE A 197 14.18 -7.38 22.87
N ALA A 198 15.20 -6.53 22.78
CA ALA A 198 16.39 -6.58 23.62
C ALA A 198 16.21 -5.81 24.94
N ALA A 199 15.37 -4.78 24.94
CA ALA A 199 15.05 -4.02 26.16
C ALA A 199 13.71 -3.28 26.05
N LEU A 200 13.04 -3.11 27.20
CA LEU A 200 11.99 -2.10 27.40
C LEU A 200 12.49 -1.07 28.42
N GLY A 201 12.80 0.13 27.93
CA GLY A 201 13.53 1.15 28.70
C GLY A 201 14.89 0.62 29.20
N ARG A 202 14.99 0.37 30.51
CA ARG A 202 16.20 -0.18 31.15
C ARG A 202 16.11 -1.69 31.44
N GLU A 203 14.93 -2.29 31.38
CA GLU A 203 14.75 -3.71 31.65
C GLU A 203 15.21 -4.55 30.46
N ARG A 204 15.93 -5.64 30.74
CA ARG A 204 16.50 -6.55 29.73
C ARG A 204 16.12 -8.02 29.95
N ARG A 205 15.53 -8.35 31.09
CA ARG A 205 15.14 -9.71 31.41
C ARG A 205 13.86 -10.07 30.65
N ALA A 206 13.97 -11.04 29.75
CA ALA A 206 12.87 -11.46 28.88
C ALA A 206 11.61 -11.88 29.65
N SER A 207 11.73 -12.46 30.84
CA SER A 207 10.57 -12.80 31.69
C SER A 207 9.78 -11.58 32.15
N VAL A 208 10.48 -10.55 32.64
CA VAL A 208 9.83 -9.31 33.11
C VAL A 208 9.22 -8.54 31.94
N ILE A 209 9.88 -8.56 30.77
CA ILE A 209 9.35 -7.98 29.54
C ILE A 209 8.09 -8.73 29.10
N ALA A 210 8.10 -10.07 29.10
CA ALA A 210 6.95 -10.86 28.72
C ALA A 210 5.73 -10.58 29.61
N ASP A 211 5.94 -10.53 30.93
CA ASP A 211 4.88 -10.18 31.89
C ASP A 211 4.31 -8.77 31.63
N ALA A 212 5.18 -7.81 31.29
CA ALA A 212 4.76 -6.45 30.98
C ALA A 212 3.93 -6.38 29.69
N LEU A 213 4.35 -7.08 28.64
CA LEU A 213 3.64 -7.13 27.37
C LEU A 213 2.30 -7.87 27.47
N ALA A 214 2.23 -8.93 28.28
CA ALA A 214 0.98 -9.68 28.51
C ALA A 214 -0.12 -8.82 29.19
N GLY A 215 0.27 -7.77 29.91
CA GLY A 215 -0.64 -6.80 30.53
C GLY A 215 -0.54 -5.39 29.94
N ALA A 216 0.01 -5.26 28.73
CA ALA A 216 0.16 -3.96 28.08
C ALA A 216 -1.20 -3.36 27.70
N PRO A 217 -1.38 -2.03 27.83
CA PRO A 217 -2.49 -1.35 27.18
C PRO A 217 -2.48 -1.58 25.67
N ASP A 218 -3.65 -1.63 25.04
CA ASP A 218 -3.79 -1.91 23.60
C ASP A 218 -2.96 -0.95 22.73
N GLU A 219 -2.91 0.34 23.09
CA GLU A 219 -2.08 1.35 22.41
C GLU A 219 -0.57 1.02 22.44
N ALA A 220 -0.08 0.52 23.58
CA ALA A 220 1.33 0.19 23.75
C ALA A 220 1.68 -1.11 23.04
N TRP A 221 0.75 -2.08 23.05
CA TRP A 221 0.90 -3.32 22.30
C TRP A 221 0.88 -3.05 20.79
N ALA A 222 -0.06 -2.25 20.29
CA ALA A 222 -0.15 -1.85 18.89
C ALA A 222 1.14 -1.18 18.41
N ALA A 223 1.65 -0.19 19.15
CA ALA A 223 2.91 0.47 18.80
C ALA A 223 4.13 -0.49 18.77
N ILE A 224 4.15 -1.51 19.62
CA ILE A 224 5.21 -2.54 19.61
C ILE A 224 5.07 -3.46 18.40
N VAL A 225 3.84 -3.82 18.00
CA VAL A 225 3.59 -4.59 16.78
C VAL A 225 3.96 -3.79 15.54
N ASP A 226 3.64 -2.49 15.50
CA ASP A 226 4.01 -1.61 14.39
C ASP A 226 5.53 -1.49 14.24
N LEU A 227 6.25 -1.28 15.35
CA LEU A 227 7.73 -1.27 15.34
C LEU A 227 8.31 -2.65 14.96
N TYR A 228 7.66 -3.75 15.34
CA TYR A 228 8.05 -5.08 14.88
C TYR A 228 7.85 -5.20 13.36
N HIS A 229 6.73 -4.73 12.81
CA HIS A 229 6.50 -4.76 11.37
C HIS A 229 7.49 -3.88 10.61
N GLU A 230 7.72 -2.64 11.05
CA GLU A 230 8.73 -1.75 10.45
C GLU A 230 10.13 -2.40 10.47
N ALA A 231 10.47 -3.11 11.54
CA ALA A 231 11.77 -3.76 11.67
C ALA A 231 11.92 -5.05 10.83
N ARG A 232 10.84 -5.77 10.53
CA ARG A 232 10.88 -7.10 9.89
C ARG A 232 10.30 -7.16 8.49
N TYR A 233 9.45 -6.23 8.12
CA TYR A 233 8.82 -6.15 6.82
C TYR A 233 9.33 -4.87 6.15
N PRO A 234 10.25 -4.98 5.18
CA PRO A 234 10.69 -3.82 4.40
C PRO A 234 9.50 -3.02 3.91
N ALA A 235 9.62 -1.69 3.84
CA ALA A 235 8.53 -0.82 3.43
C ALA A 235 8.03 -1.11 2.00
N ARG A 236 8.80 -1.84 1.18
CA ARG A 236 8.38 -2.38 -0.13
C ARG A 236 7.40 -3.56 -0.06
N LEU A 237 7.20 -4.19 1.09
CA LEU A 237 6.28 -5.31 1.27
C LEU A 237 4.83 -4.84 1.49
N PHE A 238 4.33 -4.12 0.50
CA PHE A 238 2.94 -3.74 0.36
C PHE A 238 2.49 -3.92 -1.08
N ALA A 239 1.18 -3.90 -1.27
CA ALA A 239 0.56 -3.90 -2.58
C ALA A 239 -0.45 -2.76 -2.67
N VAL A 240 -0.60 -2.21 -3.88
CA VAL A 240 -1.55 -1.14 -4.14
C VAL A 240 -2.79 -1.69 -4.83
N HIS A 241 -3.94 -1.54 -4.17
CA HIS A 241 -5.24 -1.78 -4.77
C HIS A 241 -5.93 -0.46 -5.12
N ARG A 242 -6.28 -0.27 -6.40
CA ARG A 242 -7.10 0.86 -6.84
C ARG A 242 -8.58 0.51 -6.78
N CYS A 243 -9.32 1.25 -5.95
CA CYS A 243 -10.75 1.10 -5.80
C CYS A 243 -11.46 1.36 -7.13
N GLN A 244 -12.24 0.38 -7.59
CA GLN A 244 -12.97 0.49 -8.86
C GLN A 244 -14.15 1.49 -8.79
N ALA A 245 -14.56 1.91 -7.60
CA ALA A 245 -15.69 2.82 -7.41
C ALA A 245 -15.27 4.30 -7.40
N CYS A 246 -14.13 4.64 -6.81
CA CYS A 246 -13.69 6.03 -6.64
C CYS A 246 -12.25 6.31 -7.12
N GLY A 247 -11.50 5.30 -7.58
CA GLY A 247 -10.11 5.48 -8.01
C GLY A 247 -9.07 5.46 -6.87
N ALA A 248 -9.52 5.57 -5.61
CA ALA A 248 -8.63 5.66 -4.46
C ALA A 248 -7.66 4.48 -4.34
N ARG A 249 -6.41 4.81 -3.99
CA ARG A 249 -5.34 3.88 -3.63
C ARG A 249 -5.61 3.32 -2.23
N ASN A 250 -5.42 2.01 -2.08
CA ASN A 250 -5.47 1.31 -0.80
C ASN A 250 -4.20 0.49 -0.69
N ASP A 251 -3.40 0.77 0.34
CA ASP A 251 -2.12 0.08 0.57
C ASP A 251 -2.34 -1.12 1.49
N LEU A 252 -1.98 -2.30 0.98
CA LEU A 252 -2.24 -3.57 1.64
C LEU A 252 -0.93 -4.21 2.06
N ASP A 253 -0.83 -4.63 3.32
CA ASP A 253 0.31 -5.36 3.85
C ASP A 253 0.54 -6.68 3.06
N VAL A 254 1.79 -6.94 2.66
CA VAL A 254 2.20 -8.15 1.95
C VAL A 254 3.26 -8.92 2.75
N PRO A 255 3.19 -10.26 2.85
CA PRO A 255 1.97 -11.06 2.68
C PRO A 255 0.91 -10.66 3.71
N LEU A 256 -0.34 -11.00 3.43
CA LEU A 256 -1.49 -10.67 4.29
C LEU A 256 -1.31 -11.26 5.70
N GLU A 257 -0.94 -12.54 5.78
CA GLU A 257 -0.74 -13.19 7.08
C GLU A 257 0.67 -12.94 7.62
N ARG A 258 0.72 -12.22 8.74
CA ARG A 258 1.93 -11.92 9.52
C ARG A 258 1.90 -12.63 10.87
N GLU A 259 3.03 -12.70 11.55
CA GLU A 259 3.11 -13.41 12.84
C GLU A 259 2.30 -12.71 13.93
N LEU A 260 2.21 -11.38 13.85
CA LEU A 260 1.46 -10.54 14.76
C LEU A 260 0.46 -9.75 13.92
N ALA A 261 -0.82 -9.83 14.26
CA ALA A 261 -1.81 -8.98 13.63
C ALA A 261 -1.58 -7.53 14.08
N ARG A 262 -1.54 -6.58 13.14
CA ARG A 262 -1.71 -5.18 13.52
C ARG A 262 -3.08 -5.03 14.19
N ALA A 263 -3.17 -4.12 15.14
CA ALA A 263 -4.50 -3.63 15.49
C ALA A 263 -5.16 -3.17 14.19
N PRO A 264 -6.45 -3.45 13.96
CA PRO A 264 -7.14 -2.83 12.84
C PRO A 264 -6.85 -1.33 12.91
N LEU A 265 -6.28 -0.76 11.84
CA LEU A 265 -6.22 0.67 11.64
C LEU A 265 -7.65 1.13 11.91
N ARG A 266 -7.81 1.82 13.06
CA ARG A 266 -9.04 1.99 13.83
C ARG A 266 -10.28 1.59 13.04
N ALA A 267 -10.99 0.55 13.49
CA ALA A 267 -12.32 0.21 12.95
C ALA A 267 -13.06 1.53 12.72
N PRO A 268 -13.63 1.78 11.53
CA PRO A 268 -14.31 3.04 11.27
C PRO A 268 -15.29 3.22 12.42
N GLU A 269 -14.99 4.17 13.32
CA GLU A 269 -15.98 4.59 14.29
C GLU A 269 -17.17 4.96 13.43
N ALA A 270 -18.30 4.30 13.72
CA ALA A 270 -19.52 4.50 12.97
C ALA A 270 -19.70 5.99 12.75
N ASP A 271 -19.85 6.37 11.49
CA ASP A 271 -19.98 7.75 11.02
C ASP A 271 -20.70 8.60 12.09
N PRO A 272 -20.07 9.62 12.70
CA PRO A 272 -20.66 10.38 13.80
C PRO A 272 -21.98 11.08 13.40
N ASP A 273 -22.29 11.12 12.10
CA ASP A 273 -23.57 11.57 11.54
C ASP A 273 -24.72 10.54 11.72
N VAL A 274 -24.46 9.36 12.29
CA VAL A 274 -25.49 8.44 12.79
C VAL A 274 -25.82 8.81 14.25
N PRO A 275 -26.99 9.39 14.55
CA PRO A 275 -27.33 9.80 15.91
C PRO A 275 -27.52 8.56 16.78
N GLY A 276 -26.60 8.25 17.70
CA GLY A 276 -26.86 7.19 18.68
C GLY A 276 -25.77 6.63 19.57
N GLN A 277 -24.48 6.90 19.39
CA GLN A 277 -23.45 6.28 20.25
C GLN A 277 -22.43 7.28 20.79
N ALA A 278 -22.64 7.65 22.06
CA ALA A 278 -21.64 8.33 22.88
C ALA A 278 -20.58 7.31 23.32
N GLY A 279 -19.34 7.49 22.89
CA GLY A 279 -18.26 6.55 23.12
C GLY A 279 -16.86 7.16 23.19
N SER A 280 -16.49 7.64 24.38
CA SER A 280 -15.13 7.76 24.92
C SER A 280 -14.24 8.96 24.49
N ALA A 281 -13.46 9.40 25.47
CA ALA A 281 -12.82 10.70 25.55
C ALA A 281 -11.45 10.72 24.84
N ALA A 282 -11.35 11.51 23.77
CA ALA A 282 -10.09 12.02 23.26
C ALA A 282 -9.68 13.28 24.03
N GLY A 283 -8.38 13.49 24.21
CA GLY A 283 -7.80 14.63 24.94
C GLY A 283 -8.18 16.00 24.36
N GLU A 284 -7.74 17.06 25.03
CA GLU A 284 -8.01 18.48 24.73
C GLU A 284 -7.43 18.99 23.38
N GLY A 285 -7.56 18.22 22.30
CA GLY A 285 -7.49 18.73 20.93
C GLY A 285 -8.79 19.45 20.60
N ARG A 286 -8.72 20.59 19.91
CA ARG A 286 -9.93 21.24 19.38
C ARG A 286 -10.66 20.24 18.50
N ALA A 287 -11.93 19.99 18.79
CA ALA A 287 -12.78 19.19 17.91
C ALA A 287 -12.78 19.80 16.51
N PHE A 288 -12.65 18.96 15.48
CA PHE A 288 -12.76 19.37 14.08
C PHE A 288 -14.11 20.08 13.84
N PRO A 289 -14.16 21.20 13.09
CA PRO A 289 -15.42 21.92 12.85
C PRO A 289 -16.44 21.02 12.16
N ASP A 290 -17.73 21.20 12.50
CA ASP A 290 -18.81 20.58 11.73
C ASP A 290 -18.89 21.17 10.31
N LEU A 291 -19.72 20.57 9.45
CA LEU A 291 -19.80 20.95 8.04
C LEU A 291 -20.18 22.42 7.85
N ASP A 292 -21.15 22.93 8.62
CA ASP A 292 -21.59 24.33 8.53
C ASP A 292 -20.49 25.30 8.96
N ALA A 293 -19.78 24.99 10.05
CA ALA A 293 -18.65 25.80 10.52
C ALA A 293 -17.46 25.74 9.56
N PHE A 294 -17.19 24.57 8.97
CA PHE A 294 -16.16 24.41 7.94
C PHE A 294 -16.51 25.19 6.68
N GLU A 295 -17.76 25.09 6.20
CA GLU A 295 -18.24 25.86 5.05
C GLU A 295 -18.10 27.37 5.28
N ALA A 296 -18.46 27.86 6.47
CA ALA A 296 -18.30 29.27 6.81
C ALA A 296 -16.82 29.73 6.75
N ARG A 297 -15.88 28.88 7.21
CA ARG A 297 -14.44 29.15 7.14
C ARG A 297 -13.94 29.17 5.70
N VAL A 298 -14.30 28.16 4.90
CA VAL A 298 -13.96 28.06 3.48
C VAL A 298 -14.47 29.26 2.69
N ARG A 299 -15.72 29.68 2.90
CA ARG A 299 -16.29 30.86 2.24
C ARG A 299 -15.55 32.14 2.63
N ALA A 300 -15.27 32.32 3.92
CA ALA A 300 -14.53 33.49 4.39
C ALA A 300 -13.10 33.53 3.83
N ALA A 301 -12.43 32.38 3.69
CA ALA A 301 -11.12 32.25 3.06
C ALA A 301 -11.16 32.60 1.57
N ALA A 302 -12.10 32.00 0.83
CA ALA A 302 -12.27 32.26 -0.59
C ALA A 302 -12.56 33.73 -0.89
N GLU A 303 -13.41 34.40 -0.11
CA GLU A 303 -13.67 35.84 -0.29
C GLU A 303 -12.37 36.67 -0.21
N ARG A 304 -11.54 36.41 0.82
CA ARG A 304 -10.26 37.11 1.00
C ARG A 304 -9.30 36.82 -0.15
N ILE A 305 -9.15 35.55 -0.53
CA ILE A 305 -8.21 35.11 -1.57
C ILE A 305 -8.65 35.60 -2.94
N TYR A 306 -9.92 35.48 -3.29
CA TYR A 306 -10.45 35.96 -4.58
C TYR A 306 -10.28 37.47 -4.71
N GLU A 307 -10.52 38.24 -3.65
CA GLU A 307 -10.25 39.68 -3.64
C GLU A 307 -8.75 39.97 -3.84
N ALA A 308 -7.88 39.30 -3.09
CA ALA A 308 -6.44 39.50 -3.16
C ALA A 308 -5.83 39.11 -4.52
N ARG A 309 -6.32 38.03 -5.14
CA ARG A 309 -5.88 37.52 -6.44
C ARG A 309 -6.59 38.19 -7.62
N GLY A 310 -7.61 39.01 -7.37
CA GLY A 310 -8.39 39.70 -8.40
C GLY A 310 -9.27 38.78 -9.24
N VAL A 311 -9.66 37.63 -8.68
CA VAL A 311 -10.40 36.57 -9.36
C VAL A 311 -11.90 36.72 -9.15
N ARG A 312 -12.69 36.43 -10.20
CA ARG A 312 -14.16 36.52 -10.20
C ARG A 312 -14.73 35.42 -11.10
N ASN A 313 -16.01 35.11 -10.91
CA ASN A 313 -16.78 34.16 -11.75
C ASN A 313 -16.28 32.71 -11.68
N ILE A 314 -15.79 32.29 -10.50
CA ILE A 314 -15.57 30.88 -10.18
C ILE A 314 -16.59 30.49 -9.13
N ASP A 315 -17.30 29.39 -9.36
CA ASP A 315 -18.22 28.84 -8.37
C ASP A 315 -17.43 28.07 -7.30
N LEU A 316 -17.83 28.20 -6.03
CA LEU A 316 -17.21 27.50 -4.91
C LEU A 316 -18.19 26.50 -4.29
N PHE A 317 -17.80 25.23 -4.26
CA PHE A 317 -18.56 24.13 -3.69
C PHE A 317 -17.83 23.52 -2.50
N ILE A 318 -18.57 23.23 -1.44
CA ILE A 318 -18.08 22.44 -0.30
C ILE A 318 -18.79 21.09 -0.41
N ASP A 319 -18.02 20.03 -0.61
CA ASP A 319 -18.55 18.69 -0.83
C ASP A 319 -18.28 17.80 0.40
N ALA A 320 -19.35 17.28 0.99
CA ALA A 320 -19.30 16.34 2.11
C ALA A 320 -19.36 14.87 1.67
N GLY A 321 -19.45 14.62 0.35
CA GLY A 321 -19.46 13.30 -0.26
C GLY A 321 -18.09 12.64 -0.30
N VAL A 322 -17.96 11.62 -1.15
CA VAL A 322 -16.69 10.93 -1.40
C VAL A 322 -15.78 11.87 -2.20
N PRO A 323 -14.60 12.26 -1.69
CA PRO A 323 -13.68 13.11 -2.42
C PRO A 323 -13.20 12.46 -3.71
N ALA A 324 -12.96 13.30 -4.71
CA ALA A 324 -12.24 12.89 -5.91
C ALA A 324 -10.82 12.45 -5.55
N CYS A 325 -10.21 11.63 -6.41
CA CYS A 325 -8.82 11.24 -6.26
C CYS A 325 -8.02 11.73 -7.47
N ASP A 326 -6.75 12.00 -7.24
CA ASP A 326 -5.78 12.25 -8.31
C ASP A 326 -5.47 10.96 -9.11
N ASP A 327 -4.59 11.09 -10.11
CA ASP A 327 -4.09 9.96 -10.89
C ASP A 327 -3.24 8.99 -10.06
N GLY A 328 -2.69 9.43 -8.92
CA GLY A 328 -2.04 8.61 -7.89
C GLY A 328 -3.02 7.71 -7.12
N GLY A 329 -4.29 8.09 -7.05
CA GLY A 329 -5.33 7.51 -6.20
C GLY A 329 -5.41 8.15 -4.81
N GLU A 330 -4.78 9.29 -4.58
CA GLU A 330 -4.82 10.07 -3.35
C GLU A 330 -6.10 10.93 -3.31
N PRO A 331 -6.90 10.89 -2.23
CA PRO A 331 -8.06 11.76 -2.06
C PRO A 331 -7.67 13.25 -2.02
N LEU A 332 -8.34 14.07 -2.83
CA LEU A 332 -8.04 15.50 -2.94
C LEU A 332 -8.62 16.30 -1.76
N LEU A 333 -7.90 17.34 -1.31
CA LEU A 333 -8.41 18.37 -0.39
C LEU A 333 -9.30 19.37 -1.13
N GLY A 334 -8.87 19.79 -2.32
CA GLY A 334 -9.62 20.63 -3.24
C GLY A 334 -9.38 20.21 -4.70
N CYS A 335 -10.20 20.72 -5.60
CA CYS A 335 -9.91 20.62 -7.03
C CYS A 335 -10.56 21.76 -7.81
N TYR A 336 -9.85 22.24 -8.82
CA TYR A 336 -10.33 23.15 -9.84
C TYR A 336 -10.83 22.38 -11.06
N THR A 337 -12.02 22.72 -11.55
CA THR A 337 -12.54 22.22 -12.83
C THR A 337 -12.77 23.39 -13.78
N PRO A 338 -12.13 23.39 -14.97
CA PRO A 338 -12.36 24.41 -15.99
C PRO A 338 -13.83 24.45 -16.44
N GLY A 339 -14.31 25.65 -16.74
CA GLY A 339 -15.63 25.82 -17.33
C GLY A 339 -15.69 25.20 -18.73
N THR A 340 -16.64 24.28 -18.94
CA THR A 340 -16.86 23.65 -20.25
C THR A 340 -18.17 24.15 -20.89
N PRO A 341 -18.22 24.31 -22.22
CA PRO A 341 -19.49 24.44 -22.91
C PRO A 341 -20.25 23.10 -22.80
N ALA A 342 -21.43 23.06 -22.19
CA ALA A 342 -22.17 21.81 -22.03
C ALA A 342 -22.63 21.24 -23.38
N ASP A 343 -22.23 19.99 -23.66
CA ASP A 343 -22.29 19.33 -24.97
C ASP A 343 -23.69 19.21 -25.61
N GLU A 344 -24.79 19.31 -24.84
CA GLU A 344 -26.14 19.10 -25.37
C GLU A 344 -27.01 20.37 -25.48
N LEU A 345 -26.68 21.44 -24.74
CA LEU A 345 -27.52 22.65 -24.66
C LEU A 345 -26.77 23.95 -24.94
N GLY A 346 -25.44 23.91 -25.09
CA GLY A 346 -24.62 25.10 -25.36
C GLY A 346 -24.60 26.13 -24.22
N ILE A 347 -25.04 25.74 -23.02
CA ILE A 347 -24.95 26.57 -21.81
C ILE A 347 -23.55 26.37 -21.25
N ALA A 348 -22.77 27.45 -21.19
CA ALA A 348 -21.45 27.42 -20.56
C ALA A 348 -21.61 27.14 -19.06
N ARG A 349 -20.92 26.12 -18.56
CA ARG A 349 -20.74 25.95 -17.12
C ARG A 349 -19.61 26.88 -16.68
N PRO A 350 -19.80 27.67 -15.61
CA PRO A 350 -18.69 28.44 -15.05
C PRO A 350 -17.60 27.49 -14.54
N PRO A 351 -16.35 27.96 -14.45
CA PRO A 351 -15.31 27.24 -13.74
C PRO A 351 -15.72 27.04 -12.27
N GLU A 352 -15.31 25.93 -11.67
CA GLU A 352 -15.61 25.61 -10.28
C GLU A 352 -14.36 25.24 -9.49
N ILE A 353 -14.35 25.62 -8.21
CA ILE A 353 -13.45 25.10 -7.18
C ILE A 353 -14.31 24.30 -6.20
N ARG A 354 -13.89 23.08 -5.91
CA ARG A 354 -14.53 22.21 -4.92
C ARG A 354 -13.58 21.93 -3.78
N ILE A 355 -14.07 22.01 -2.55
CA ILE A 355 -13.33 21.68 -1.32
C ILE A 355 -14.00 20.49 -0.65
N PHE A 356 -13.23 19.47 -0.27
CA PHE A 356 -13.74 18.20 0.23
C PHE A 356 -13.64 18.10 1.75
N TYR A 357 -14.76 18.29 2.44
CA TYR A 357 -14.84 18.26 3.91
C TYR A 357 -14.29 16.96 4.52
N ARG A 358 -14.57 15.81 3.87
CA ARG A 358 -14.13 14.51 4.38
C ARG A 358 -12.62 14.36 4.40
N THR A 359 -11.92 14.85 3.38
CA THR A 359 -10.45 14.78 3.29
C THR A 359 -9.82 15.58 4.42
N PHE A 360 -10.22 16.85 4.60
CA PHE A 360 -9.74 17.68 5.71
C PHE A 360 -9.98 17.05 7.09
N ARG A 361 -11.15 16.42 7.28
CA ARG A 361 -11.48 15.72 8.53
C ARG A 361 -10.59 14.50 8.77
N THR A 362 -10.27 13.77 7.71
CA THR A 362 -9.36 12.61 7.76
C THR A 362 -7.95 13.07 8.12
N GLU A 363 -7.40 14.07 7.40
CA GLU A 363 -6.06 14.62 7.65
C GLU A 363 -5.93 15.17 9.09
N ALA A 364 -6.89 15.97 9.54
CA ALA A 364 -6.88 16.52 10.90
C ALA A 364 -6.95 15.47 12.01
N ARG A 365 -7.46 14.28 11.70
CA ARG A 365 -7.51 13.15 12.65
C ARG A 365 -6.18 12.38 12.65
N GLU A 366 -5.47 12.37 11.54
CA GLU A 366 -4.25 11.60 11.33
C GLU A 366 -3.01 12.39 11.73
N ASP A 367 -3.01 13.71 11.51
CA ASP A 367 -1.99 14.63 11.99
C ASP A 367 -2.53 15.58 13.08
N PRO A 368 -2.14 15.40 14.36
CA PRO A 368 -2.49 16.34 15.44
C PRO A 368 -1.97 17.77 15.24
N GLY A 369 -1.00 17.97 14.33
CA GLY A 369 -0.43 19.26 13.95
C GLY A 369 -1.18 19.98 12.83
N PHE A 370 -2.17 19.33 12.20
CA PHE A 370 -2.88 19.85 11.04
C PHE A 370 -3.68 21.11 11.38
N ASP A 371 -3.28 22.25 10.80
CA ASP A 371 -3.96 23.54 10.99
C ASP A 371 -5.03 23.72 9.91
N VAL A 372 -6.25 23.28 10.21
CA VAL A 372 -7.40 23.33 9.29
C VAL A 372 -7.59 24.70 8.64
N ASP A 373 -7.39 25.80 9.36
CA ASP A 373 -7.61 27.14 8.79
C ASP A 373 -6.50 27.52 7.80
N ALA A 374 -5.24 27.16 8.10
CA ALA A 374 -4.12 27.37 7.19
C ALA A 374 -4.26 26.51 5.92
N GLU A 375 -4.65 25.25 6.08
CA GLU A 375 -4.83 24.29 4.98
C GLU A 375 -5.97 24.69 4.05
N ILE A 376 -7.06 25.27 4.59
CA ILE A 376 -8.13 25.85 3.77
C ILE A 376 -7.59 27.02 2.93
N ASP A 377 -6.84 27.93 3.55
CA ASP A 377 -6.27 29.09 2.85
C ASP A 377 -5.29 28.63 1.74
N GLU A 378 -4.41 27.67 2.02
CA GLU A 378 -3.47 27.09 1.05
C GLU A 378 -4.19 26.39 -0.10
N THR A 379 -5.14 25.50 0.21
CA THR A 379 -5.91 24.76 -0.81
C THR A 379 -6.61 25.73 -1.76
N ILE A 380 -7.31 26.74 -1.24
CA ILE A 380 -8.05 27.68 -2.10
C ILE A 380 -7.09 28.51 -2.97
N ASP A 381 -5.96 29.00 -2.44
CA ASP A 381 -4.99 29.76 -3.24
C ASP A 381 -4.35 28.89 -4.33
N HIS A 382 -4.09 27.61 -4.03
CA HIS A 382 -3.61 26.60 -5.00
C HIS A 382 -4.60 26.42 -6.15
N GLU A 383 -5.88 26.14 -5.86
CA GLU A 383 -6.90 25.97 -6.90
C GLU A 383 -7.17 27.23 -7.72
N VAL A 384 -7.08 28.41 -7.09
CA VAL A 384 -7.14 29.70 -7.79
C VAL A 384 -5.94 29.85 -8.74
N THR A 385 -4.77 29.34 -8.36
CA THR A 385 -3.57 29.40 -9.18
C THR A 385 -3.71 28.51 -10.43
N HIS A 386 -4.26 27.30 -10.29
CA HIS A 386 -4.67 26.46 -11.43
C HIS A 386 -5.63 27.20 -12.37
N HIS A 387 -6.65 27.86 -11.81
CA HIS A 387 -7.58 28.65 -12.61
C HIS A 387 -6.87 29.75 -13.43
N LEU A 388 -6.01 30.53 -12.79
CA LEU A 388 -5.27 31.61 -13.44
C LEU A 388 -4.33 31.09 -14.53
N HIS A 389 -3.68 29.96 -14.29
CA HIS A 389 -2.83 29.29 -15.27
C HIS A 389 -3.62 28.73 -16.46
N HIS A 390 -4.78 28.11 -16.19
CA HIS A 390 -5.70 27.68 -17.23
C HIS A 390 -6.12 28.86 -18.13
N LEU A 391 -6.46 30.02 -17.54
CA LEU A 391 -6.78 31.22 -18.32
C LEU A 391 -5.59 31.76 -19.14
N ALA A 392 -4.36 31.50 -18.68
CA ALA A 392 -3.14 31.83 -19.43
C ALA A 392 -2.84 30.83 -20.56
N GLY A 393 -3.56 29.71 -20.64
CA GLY A 393 -3.45 28.69 -21.68
C GLY A 393 -2.41 27.59 -21.42
N SER A 394 -1.87 27.52 -20.20
CA SER A 394 -0.93 26.47 -19.76
C SER A 394 -0.95 26.34 -18.25
N ASP A 395 -1.04 25.12 -17.73
CA ASP A 395 -1.04 24.84 -16.30
C ASP A 395 0.22 24.08 -15.86
N PRO A 396 1.31 24.79 -15.50
CA PRO A 396 2.55 24.14 -15.09
C PRO A 396 2.42 23.43 -13.73
N LEU A 397 1.45 23.79 -12.89
CA LEU A 397 1.24 23.09 -11.61
C LEU A 397 0.71 21.68 -11.85
N ASP A 398 -0.24 21.53 -12.78
CA ASP A 398 -0.75 20.21 -13.20
C ASP A 398 0.38 19.32 -13.76
N ASP A 399 1.30 19.90 -14.54
CA ASP A 399 2.49 19.17 -15.02
C ASP A 399 3.40 18.73 -13.85
N GLU A 400 3.65 19.61 -12.88
CA GLU A 400 4.48 19.32 -11.70
C GLU A 400 3.88 18.21 -10.80
N GLU A 401 2.55 18.22 -10.61
CA GLU A 401 1.79 17.19 -9.88
C GLU A 401 1.87 15.84 -10.59
N HIS A 402 1.62 15.79 -11.90
CA HIS A 402 1.77 14.57 -12.69
C HIS A 402 3.19 14.00 -12.62
N GLU A 403 4.22 14.85 -12.69
CA GLU A 403 5.60 14.41 -12.52
C GLU A 403 5.87 13.85 -11.12
N GLN A 404 5.26 14.40 -10.07
CA GLN A 404 5.38 13.87 -8.71
C GLN A 404 4.77 12.48 -8.59
N ILE A 405 3.56 12.30 -9.13
CA ILE A 405 2.88 11.00 -9.19
C ILE A 405 3.72 9.98 -9.98
N GLU A 406 4.31 10.39 -11.10
CA GLU A 406 5.20 9.53 -11.88
C GLU A 406 6.47 9.15 -11.09
N ARG A 407 7.10 10.12 -10.40
CA ARG A 407 8.26 9.88 -9.53
C ARG A 407 7.93 8.87 -8.43
N GLU A 408 6.81 9.02 -7.73
CA GLU A 408 6.41 8.08 -6.68
C GLU A 408 6.14 6.67 -7.24
N ASN A 409 5.44 6.59 -8.38
CA ASN A 409 5.20 5.32 -9.05
C ASN A 409 6.51 4.65 -9.48
N LEU A 410 7.50 5.41 -9.96
CA LEU A 410 8.83 4.90 -10.32
C LEU A 410 9.57 4.38 -9.08
N ARG A 411 9.55 5.09 -7.96
CA ARG A 411 10.16 4.64 -6.68
C ARG A 411 9.60 3.28 -6.25
N ARG A 412 8.29 3.07 -6.42
CA ARG A 412 7.61 1.81 -6.05
C ARG A 412 7.87 0.67 -7.03
N ILE A 413 7.72 0.91 -8.33
CA ILE A 413 7.76 -0.14 -9.37
C ILE A 413 9.21 -0.48 -9.78
N GLY A 414 10.10 0.49 -9.67
CA GLY A 414 11.44 0.44 -10.24
C GLY A 414 11.51 0.95 -11.67
N HIS A 415 12.63 1.58 -12.02
CA HIS A 415 12.92 2.14 -13.33
C HIS A 415 12.96 1.06 -14.42
N ALA A 416 13.60 -0.08 -14.16
CA ALA A 416 13.71 -1.16 -15.13
C ALA A 416 12.35 -1.77 -15.49
N GLU A 417 11.48 -2.00 -14.50
CA GLU A 417 10.12 -2.51 -14.74
C GLU A 417 9.23 -1.46 -15.40
N ALA A 418 9.29 -0.19 -14.99
CA ALA A 418 8.58 0.90 -15.66
C ALA A 418 8.97 0.99 -17.14
N ALA A 419 10.28 0.93 -17.46
CA ALA A 419 10.75 0.90 -18.84
C ALA A 419 10.30 -0.36 -19.61
N ARG A 420 10.15 -1.52 -18.95
CA ARG A 420 9.55 -2.72 -19.57
C ARG A 420 8.06 -2.56 -19.82
N ARG A 421 7.31 -1.87 -18.95
CA ARG A 421 5.87 -1.57 -19.13
C ARG A 421 5.66 -0.56 -20.27
N ALA A 422 6.40 0.54 -20.27
CA ALA A 422 6.34 1.55 -21.34
C ALA A 422 6.62 0.94 -22.73
N ARG A 423 7.66 0.10 -22.84
CA ARG A 423 7.96 -0.62 -24.10
C ARG A 423 6.83 -1.57 -24.52
N ARG A 424 6.21 -2.28 -23.58
CA ARG A 424 5.05 -3.15 -23.87
C ARG A 424 3.82 -2.34 -24.31
N GLY A 425 3.56 -1.21 -23.67
CA GLY A 425 2.50 -0.26 -24.03
C GLY A 425 2.66 0.30 -25.43
N ALA A 426 3.86 0.82 -25.75
CA ALA A 426 4.15 1.33 -27.10
C ALA A 426 3.97 0.25 -28.18
N LEU A 427 4.36 -1.00 -27.90
CA LEU A 427 4.12 -2.12 -28.81
C LEU A 427 2.63 -2.45 -28.96
N SER A 428 1.84 -2.41 -27.89
CA SER A 428 0.40 -2.63 -27.98
C SER A 428 -0.30 -1.52 -28.78
N ASP A 429 0.15 -0.27 -28.65
CA ASP A 429 -0.42 0.86 -29.39
C ASP A 429 -0.12 0.76 -30.88
N VAL A 430 1.12 0.36 -31.25
CA VAL A 430 1.48 0.09 -32.65
C VAL A 430 0.64 -1.04 -33.23
N VAL A 431 0.45 -2.14 -32.48
CA VAL A 431 -0.40 -3.26 -32.92
C VAL A 431 -1.86 -2.82 -33.04
N GLY A 432 -2.36 -2.03 -32.10
CA GLY A 432 -3.70 -1.44 -32.12
C GLY A 432 -3.91 -0.55 -33.33
N PHE A 433 -2.97 0.35 -33.60
CA PHE A 433 -2.96 1.22 -34.78
C PHE A 433 -2.95 0.42 -36.07
N LEU A 434 -2.07 -0.59 -36.21
CA LEU A 434 -2.02 -1.45 -37.39
C LEU A 434 -3.34 -2.21 -37.58
N ARG A 435 -3.92 -2.72 -36.49
CA ARG A 435 -5.21 -3.42 -36.53
C ARG A 435 -6.36 -2.49 -36.95
N ALA A 436 -6.37 -1.25 -36.46
CA ALA A 436 -7.39 -0.26 -36.78
C ALA A 436 -7.25 0.30 -38.20
N THR A 437 -6.02 0.51 -38.69
CA THR A 437 -5.76 1.14 -39.98
C THR A 437 -5.67 0.15 -41.15
N TRP A 438 -5.36 -1.13 -40.90
CA TRP A 438 -5.27 -2.17 -41.94
C TRP A 438 -6.47 -2.22 -42.90
N PRO A 439 -7.74 -2.13 -42.46
CA PRO A 439 -8.88 -2.09 -43.38
C PRO A 439 -8.81 -0.90 -44.36
N ALA A 440 -8.37 0.27 -43.90
CA ALA A 440 -8.23 1.46 -44.75
C ALA A 440 -7.13 1.27 -45.80
N TRP A 441 -5.99 0.67 -45.42
CA TRP A 441 -4.91 0.32 -46.35
C TRP A 441 -5.38 -0.69 -47.41
N LEU A 442 -6.19 -1.70 -47.03
CA LEU A 442 -6.80 -2.63 -47.97
C LEU A 442 -7.75 -1.95 -48.95
N ILE A 443 -8.61 -1.04 -48.46
CA ILE A 443 -9.53 -0.27 -49.31
C ILE A 443 -8.75 0.60 -50.30
N ALA A 444 -7.71 1.31 -49.82
CA ALA A 444 -6.86 2.13 -50.68
C ALA A 444 -6.14 1.29 -51.73
N ALA A 445 -5.61 0.11 -51.36
CA ALA A 445 -4.95 -0.81 -52.28
C ALA A 445 -5.94 -1.36 -53.34
N ALA A 446 -7.15 -1.75 -52.94
CA ALA A 446 -8.20 -2.20 -53.84
C ALA A 446 -8.64 -1.08 -54.80
N GLY A 447 -8.85 0.14 -54.29
CA GLY A 447 -9.17 1.32 -55.10
C GLY A 447 -8.07 1.65 -56.11
N THR A 448 -6.80 1.57 -55.69
CA THR A 448 -5.65 1.78 -56.59
C THR A 448 -5.56 0.71 -57.67
N ALA A 449 -5.76 -0.55 -57.32
CA ALA A 449 -5.78 -1.65 -58.28
C ALA A 449 -6.91 -1.51 -59.31
N LEU A 450 -8.12 -1.14 -58.87
CA LEU A 450 -9.26 -0.89 -59.75
C LEU A 450 -9.01 0.29 -60.69
N ALA A 451 -8.39 1.37 -60.20
CA ALA A 451 -8.05 2.54 -61.01
C ALA A 451 -7.01 2.19 -62.10
N LEU A 452 -5.99 1.40 -61.76
CA LEU A 452 -4.99 0.91 -62.74
C LEU A 452 -5.62 0.01 -63.80
N CYS A 453 -6.56 -0.86 -63.43
CA CYS A 453 -7.28 -1.70 -64.38
C CYS A 453 -8.23 -0.90 -65.30
N ALA A 454 -8.79 0.23 -64.82
CA ALA A 454 -9.69 1.08 -65.60
C ALA A 454 -8.95 2.03 -66.56
N GLY A 455 -7.76 2.50 -66.19
CA GLY A 455 -6.93 3.42 -67.00
C GLY A 455 -6.09 2.77 -68.09
N GLY A 456 -6.04 1.43 -68.16
CA GLY A 456 -5.31 0.66 -69.17
C GLY A 456 -6.11 0.34 -70.44
N ARG A 457 -7.12 1.14 -70.80
CA ARG A 457 -7.87 1.03 -72.07
C ARG A 457 -7.46 2.09 -73.08
#